data_AF-A0A1H9ACY2-F1
#
_entry.id   AF-A0A1H9ACY2-F1
#
_cell.length_a   1.000
_cell.length_b   1.000
_cell.length_c   1.000
_cell.angle_alpha   90.00
_cell.angle_beta   90.00
_cell.angle_gamma   90.00
#
_symmetry.space_group_name_H-M   'P 1'
#
loop_
_entity.id
_entity.type
_entity.pdbx_description
1 polymer ?
#
loop_
_entity_poly.entity_id
_entity_poly.type
_entity_poly.pdbx_seq_one_letter_code
_entity_poly.pdbx_strand_id
1 'polypeptide(L)'
;MYKSEDGFTLIEMLIVLMIITLLLILSIPNITKYNDSVEEKSCEAYEDLIKSEVQLYKIDHGRYPTELTQLDSIDSLDQHACLEGATIENGEVNFNES
;
A
#
# COMPACT_ATOMS: atom_id res chain seq x y z
N MET A 1 -38.79 -32.45 43.22
CA MET A 1 -38.31 -31.06 43.05
C MET A 1 -37.97 -30.89 41.58
N TYR A 2 -38.93 -30.44 40.76
CA TYR A 2 -38.68 -30.25 39.32
C TYR A 2 -37.99 -28.89 39.16
N LYS A 3 -36.76 -28.92 38.68
CA LYS A 3 -35.96 -27.74 38.37
C LYS A 3 -36.37 -27.30 36.96
N SER A 4 -36.91 -26.09 36.84
CA SER A 4 -37.21 -25.49 35.54
C SER A 4 -35.89 -25.14 34.86
N GLU A 5 -35.65 -25.77 33.71
CA GLU A 5 -34.57 -25.38 32.81
C GLU A 5 -35.18 -24.37 31.84
N ASP A 6 -34.89 -23.08 32.07
CA ASP A 6 -35.30 -22.02 31.14
C ASP A 6 -34.48 -22.17 29.86
N GLY A 7 -35.06 -22.86 28.88
CA GLY A 7 -34.44 -23.13 27.60
C GLY A 7 -34.45 -21.91 26.69
N PHE A 8 -33.31 -21.65 26.05
CA PHE A 8 -33.16 -20.72 24.93
C PHE A 8 -34.32 -20.85 23.94
N THR A 9 -34.95 -19.73 23.64
CA THR A 9 -36.04 -19.71 22.65
C THR A 9 -35.44 -19.68 21.23
N LEU A 10 -36.14 -20.26 20.27
CA LEU A 10 -35.74 -20.17 18.84
C LEU A 10 -35.68 -18.70 18.37
N ILE A 11 -36.53 -17.84 18.95
CA ILE A 11 -36.58 -16.41 18.67
C ILE A 11 -35.27 -15.72 19.11
N GLU A 12 -34.72 -16.11 20.26
CA GLU A 12 -33.46 -15.56 20.78
C GLU A 12 -32.29 -15.85 19.84
N MET A 13 -32.22 -17.09 19.32
CA MET A 13 -31.19 -17.46 18.34
C MET A 13 -31.34 -16.69 17.02
N LEU A 14 -32.58 -16.42 16.59
CA LEU A 14 -32.86 -15.66 15.37
C LEU A 14 -32.39 -14.21 15.49
N ILE A 15 -32.67 -13.56 16.61
CA ILE A 15 -32.24 -12.17 16.87
C ILE A 15 -30.71 -12.08 16.91
N VAL A 16 -30.04 -13.06 17.53
CA VAL A 16 -28.57 -13.10 17.58
C VAL A 16 -27.97 -13.18 16.17
N LEU A 17 -28.49 -14.06 15.31
CA LEU A 17 -28.02 -14.18 13.92
C LEU A 17 -28.28 -12.90 13.11
N MET A 18 -29.41 -12.22 13.32
CA MET A 18 -29.72 -10.93 12.70
C MET A 18 -28.71 -9.84 13.11
N ILE A 19 -28.31 -9.79 14.38
CA ILE A 19 -27.35 -8.79 14.84
C ILE A 19 -25.96 -9.09 14.27
N ILE A 20 -25.53 -10.36 14.25
CA ILE A 20 -24.22 -10.76 13.71
C ILE A 20 -24.09 -10.38 12.23
N THR A 21 -25.12 -10.56 11.41
CA THR A 21 -25.07 -10.19 9.99
C THR A 21 -24.95 -8.68 9.79
N LEU A 22 -25.65 -7.87 10.58
CA LEU A 22 -25.50 -6.42 10.58
C LEU A 22 -24.09 -5.99 10.97
N LEU A 23 -23.53 -6.61 12.02
CA LEU A 23 -22.17 -6.34 12.47
C LEU A 23 -21.15 -6.71 11.38
N LEU A 24 -21.30 -7.83 10.68
CA LEU A 24 -20.38 -8.23 9.60
C LEU A 24 -20.37 -7.24 8.43
N ILE A 25 -21.54 -6.75 8.02
CA ILE A 25 -21.64 -5.74 6.93
C ILE A 25 -20.97 -4.43 7.36
N LEU A 26 -21.16 -4.00 8.61
CA LEU A 26 -20.53 -2.79 9.15
C LEU A 26 -19.02 -2.97 9.42
N SER A 27 -18.56 -4.20 9.66
CA SER A 27 -17.16 -4.52 9.97
C SER A 27 -16.25 -4.57 8.75
N ILE A 28 -16.80 -4.57 7.53
CA ILE A 28 -16.02 -4.42 6.30
C ILE A 28 -16.13 -2.94 5.89
N PRO A 29 -15.31 -2.03 6.46
CA PRO A 29 -15.27 -0.65 6.00
C PRO A 29 -14.74 -0.68 4.57
N ASN A 30 -15.53 -0.13 3.66
CA ASN A 30 -15.26 0.06 2.25
C ASN A 30 -13.75 0.15 1.94
N ILE A 31 -13.16 -0.98 1.53
CA ILE A 31 -11.71 -1.12 1.36
C ILE A 31 -11.20 -0.37 0.13
N THR A 32 -12.11 0.10 -0.73
CA THR A 32 -11.78 0.65 -2.04
C THR A 32 -11.01 1.96 -1.94
N LYS A 33 -11.14 2.73 -0.85
CA LYS A 33 -10.40 3.99 -0.66
C LYS A 33 -8.98 3.83 -0.10
N TYR A 34 -8.58 2.63 0.33
CA TYR A 34 -7.24 2.41 0.88
C TYR A 34 -6.21 2.01 -0.16
N ASN A 35 -6.60 1.63 -1.39
CA ASN A 35 -5.62 1.28 -2.42
C ASN A 35 -4.98 2.52 -3.03
N ASP A 36 -5.77 3.50 -3.47
CA ASP A 36 -5.25 4.70 -4.14
C ASP A 36 -4.29 5.51 -3.25
N SER A 37 -4.63 5.68 -1.96
CA SER A 37 -3.77 6.42 -1.01
C SER A 37 -2.53 5.65 -0.53
N VAL A 38 -2.51 4.33 -0.67
CA VAL A 38 -1.31 3.52 -0.38
C VAL A 38 -0.34 3.59 -1.54
N GLU A 39 -0.85 3.62 -2.77
CA GLU A 39 -0.04 3.77 -3.97
C GLU A 39 0.67 5.13 -4.01
N GLU A 40 -0.05 6.23 -3.77
CA GLU A 40 0.52 7.60 -3.75
C GLU A 40 1.62 7.77 -2.68
N LYS A 41 1.39 7.28 -1.44
CA LYS A 41 2.39 7.33 -0.37
C LYS A 41 3.61 6.44 -0.63
N SER A 42 3.43 5.36 -1.39
CA SER A 42 4.54 4.49 -1.75
C SER A 42 5.46 5.18 -2.76
N CYS A 43 4.90 5.95 -3.69
CA CYS A 43 5.67 6.65 -4.72
C CYS A 43 6.51 7.80 -4.18
N GLU A 44 6.00 8.57 -3.21
CA GLU A 44 6.80 9.58 -2.51
C GLU A 44 8.02 8.96 -1.81
N ALA A 45 7.85 7.82 -1.15
CA ALA A 45 8.95 7.10 -0.52
C ALA A 45 9.96 6.55 -1.54
N TYR A 46 9.49 6.07 -2.70
CA TYR A 46 10.37 5.61 -3.78
C TYR A 46 11.17 6.74 -4.42
N GLU A 47 10.57 7.93 -4.58
CA GLU A 47 11.26 9.11 -5.08
C GLU A 47 12.45 9.49 -4.20
N ASP A 48 12.27 9.49 -2.88
CA ASP A 48 13.33 9.77 -1.91
C ASP A 48 14.45 8.71 -1.95
N LEU A 49 14.09 7.43 -2.13
CA LEU A 49 15.06 6.35 -2.27
C LEU A 49 15.93 6.51 -3.53
N ILE A 50 15.31 6.78 -4.68
CA ILE A 50 16.05 6.95 -5.95
C ILE A 50 16.93 8.20 -5.88
N LYS A 51 16.44 9.31 -5.32
CA LYS A 51 17.26 10.51 -5.09
C LYS A 51 18.48 10.22 -4.23
N SER A 52 18.33 9.43 -3.17
CA SER A 52 19.44 8.99 -2.33
C SER A 52 20.44 8.15 -3.12
N GLU A 53 19.97 7.22 -3.95
CA GLU A 53 20.85 6.36 -4.74
C GLU A 53 21.61 7.13 -5.82
N VAL A 54 20.96 8.08 -6.50
CA VAL A 54 21.60 8.98 -7.47
C VAL A 54 22.75 9.77 -6.82
N GLN A 55 22.56 10.19 -5.56
CA GLN A 55 23.60 10.86 -4.78
C GLN A 55 24.73 9.90 -4.40
N LEU A 56 24.41 8.68 -3.97
CA LEU A 56 25.41 7.64 -3.66
C LEU A 56 26.24 7.28 -4.89
N TYR A 57 25.60 7.06 -6.04
CA TYR A 57 26.26 6.80 -7.30
C TYR A 57 27.24 7.92 -7.69
N LYS A 58 26.86 9.19 -7.45
CA LYS A 58 27.75 10.33 -7.65
C LYS A 58 28.95 10.31 -6.71
N ILE A 59 28.77 9.90 -5.45
CA ILE A 59 29.87 9.80 -4.48
C ILE A 59 30.85 8.71 -4.93
N ASP A 60 30.37 7.57 -5.40
CA ASP A 60 31.21 6.43 -5.77
C ASP A 60 31.87 6.58 -7.15
N HIS A 61 31.14 7.10 -8.14
CA HIS A 61 31.60 7.19 -9.53
C HIS A 61 31.99 8.61 -9.98
N GLY A 62 31.77 9.63 -9.15
CA GLY A 62 32.11 11.03 -9.44
C GLY A 62 31.23 11.69 -10.51
N ARG A 63 30.18 11.00 -10.98
CA ARG A 63 29.25 11.45 -12.02
C ARG A 63 27.83 11.01 -11.68
N TYR A 64 26.84 11.73 -12.16
CA TYR A 64 25.45 11.29 -12.04
C TYR A 64 25.17 10.09 -12.96
N PRO A 65 24.29 9.17 -12.55
CA PRO A 65 23.75 8.14 -13.44
C PRO A 65 22.97 8.80 -14.57
N THR A 66 23.06 8.23 -15.77
CA THR A 66 22.29 8.67 -16.95
C THR A 66 21.06 7.81 -17.18
N GLU A 67 21.04 6.60 -16.63
CA GLU A 67 19.94 5.66 -16.73
C GLU A 67 19.61 5.10 -15.34
N LEU A 68 18.32 4.87 -15.08
CA LEU A 68 17.85 4.24 -13.85
C LEU A 68 18.41 2.81 -13.68
N THR A 69 18.71 2.13 -14.78
CA THR A 69 19.33 0.79 -14.79
C THR A 69 20.72 0.73 -14.15
N GLN A 70 21.36 1.88 -13.91
CA GLN A 70 22.67 1.98 -13.27
C GLN A 70 22.61 2.03 -11.75
N LEU A 71 21.39 2.06 -11.19
CA LEU A 71 21.12 2.09 -9.76
C LEU A 71 20.73 0.68 -9.31
N ASP A 72 21.60 0.04 -8.52
CA ASP A 72 21.40 -1.35 -8.06
C ASP A 72 20.09 -1.55 -7.28
N SER A 73 19.59 -0.49 -6.65
CA SER A 73 18.36 -0.53 -5.86
C SER A 73 17.09 -0.64 -6.70
N ILE A 74 17.11 -0.27 -7.99
CA ILE A 74 15.92 -0.27 -8.86
C ILE A 74 15.46 -1.69 -9.22
N ASP A 75 16.36 -2.67 -9.20
CA ASP A 75 16.01 -4.08 -9.43
C ASP A 75 15.15 -4.67 -8.29
N SER A 76 15.13 -4.02 -7.12
CA SER A 76 14.35 -4.43 -5.94
C SER A 76 13.04 -3.67 -5.74
N LEU A 77 12.84 -2.58 -6.48
CA LEU A 77 11.60 -1.82 -6.45
C LEU A 77 10.68 -2.47 -7.46
N ASP A 78 9.91 -3.45 -6.97
CA ASP A 78 8.85 -4.10 -7.74
C ASP A 78 8.10 -3.04 -8.54
N GLN A 79 7.78 -3.39 -9.79
CA GLN A 79 7.22 -2.54 -10.83
C GLN A 79 5.87 -1.92 -10.39
N HIS A 80 5.92 -0.87 -9.58
CA HIS A 80 4.77 -0.05 -9.22
C HIS A 80 4.66 1.07 -10.27
N ALA A 81 3.44 1.34 -10.71
CA ALA A 81 3.11 2.17 -11.87
C ALA A 81 3.75 3.58 -11.89
N CYS A 82 4.30 4.08 -10.78
CA CYS A 82 4.90 5.42 -10.72
C CYS A 82 6.36 5.54 -11.17
N LEU A 83 7.10 4.44 -11.29
CA LEU A 83 8.42 4.48 -11.93
C LEU A 83 8.32 4.37 -13.46
N GLU A 84 7.13 4.11 -13.98
CA GLU A 84 6.87 3.97 -15.41
C GLU A 84 7.06 5.34 -16.09
N GLY A 85 8.21 5.52 -16.75
CA GLY A 85 8.57 6.78 -17.42
C GLY A 85 9.41 7.75 -16.58
N ALA A 86 9.92 7.33 -15.42
CA ALA A 86 10.89 8.14 -14.68
C ALA A 86 12.19 8.31 -15.50
N THR A 87 12.72 9.54 -15.56
CA THR A 87 13.96 9.86 -16.29
C THR A 87 14.94 10.60 -15.38
N ILE A 88 16.24 10.47 -15.69
CA ILE A 88 17.29 11.21 -14.99
C ILE A 88 17.85 12.25 -15.95
N GLU A 89 17.65 13.54 -15.64
CA GLU A 89 18.25 14.64 -16.38
C GLU A 89 19.22 15.40 -15.46
N ASN A 90 20.51 15.41 -15.81
CA ASN A 90 21.56 16.15 -15.09
C ASN A 90 21.65 15.87 -13.58
N GLY A 91 21.23 14.68 -13.13
CA GLY A 91 21.23 14.30 -11.72
C GLY A 91 19.94 14.61 -10.96
N GLU A 92 18.92 15.10 -11.65
CA GLU A 92 17.57 15.30 -11.12
C GLU A 92 16.65 14.21 -11.71
N VAL A 93 15.90 13.54 -10.83
CA VAL A 93 14.97 12.47 -11.22
C VAL A 93 13.63 13.11 -11.46
N ASN A 94 13.11 12.98 -12.69
CA ASN A 94 11.81 13.48 -13.07
C ASN A 94 10.82 12.32 -13.15
N PHE A 95 9.78 12.36 -12.33
CA PHE A 95 8.67 11.42 -12.39
C PHE A 95 7.58 12.06 -13.24
N ASN A 96 7.32 11.48 -14.40
CA ASN A 96 6.21 11.93 -15.24
C ASN A 96 4.92 11.37 -14.61
N GLU A 97 4.37 12.09 -13.63
CA GLU A 97 3.07 11.78 -13.04
C GLU A 97 2.04 11.65 -14.16
N SER A 98 1.49 10.45 -14.34
CA SER A 98 0.33 10.20 -15.22
C SER A 98 -0.96 10.25 -14.43
#